data_AF-T1CNY9-F1
#
_entry.id   AF-T1CNY9-F1
#
_cell.length_a   1.000
_cell.length_b   1.000
_cell.length_c   1.000
_cell.angle_alpha   90.00
_cell.angle_beta   90.00
_cell.angle_gamma   90.00
#
_symmetry.space_group_name_H-M   'P 1'
#
loop_
_entity.id
_entity.type
_entity.pdbx_description
1 polymer ?
#
loop_
_entity_poly.entity_id
_entity_poly.type
_entity_poly.pdbx_seq_one_letter_code
_entity_poly.pdbx_strand_id
1 'polypeptide(L)'
;MTPYFTDVIAEDLRKESVRGGGVLVVAHGNSLRALRMVLENIDEEEIAALDIPTGIPYRVRLDQELDVIDAGYLGDPAAAAAAAAAVARQAG
;
A
#
# COMPACT_ATOMS: atom_id res chain seq x y z
N MET A 1 -4.88 -11.03 5.70
CA MET A 1 -3.69 -10.23 5.36
C MET A 1 -2.75 -10.10 6.54
N THR A 2 -3.26 -9.81 7.73
CA THR A 2 -2.48 -9.59 8.96
C THR A 2 -1.38 -10.61 9.22
N PRO A 3 -1.61 -11.94 9.15
CA PRO A 3 -0.53 -12.91 9.37
C PRO A 3 0.60 -12.79 8.33
N TYR A 4 0.26 -12.63 7.05
CA TYR A 4 1.26 -12.53 6.00
C TYR A 4 2.08 -11.23 6.06
N PHE A 5 1.46 -10.13 6.46
CA PHE A 5 2.18 -8.89 6.72
C PHE A 5 3.18 -9.07 7.88
N THR A 6 2.72 -9.53 9.03
CA THR A 6 3.54 -9.62 10.25
C THR A 6 4.63 -10.69 10.16
N ASP A 7 4.33 -11.84 9.54
CA ASP A 7 5.23 -13.00 9.56
C ASP A 7 6.25 -12.99 8.41
N VAL A 8 5.93 -12.31 7.31
CA VAL A 8 6.76 -12.34 6.09
C VAL A 8 7.24 -10.94 5.71
N ILE A 9 6.31 -10.03 5.39
CA ILE A 9 6.66 -8.71 4.86
C ILE A 9 7.45 -7.89 5.90
N ALA A 10 7.00 -7.89 7.16
CA ALA A 10 7.66 -7.18 8.24
C ALA A 10 9.06 -7.74 8.52
N GLU A 11 9.23 -9.07 8.51
CA GLU A 11 10.52 -9.71 8.71
C GLU A 11 11.50 -9.39 7.58
N ASP A 12 11.04 -9.43 6.33
CA ASP A 12 11.88 -9.07 5.19
C ASP A 12 12.21 -7.58 5.18
N LEU A 13 11.27 -6.72 5.59
CA LEU A 13 11.52 -5.29 5.74
C LEU A 13 12.59 -5.01 6.80
N ARG A 14 12.52 -5.67 7.96
CA ARG A 14 13.55 -5.56 9.02
C ARG A 14 14.92 -5.96 8.50
N LYS A 15 15.03 -7.08 7.77
CA LYS A 15 16.30 -7.55 7.18
C LYS A 15 16.86 -6.60 6.13
N GLU A 16 16.03 -6.00 5.29
CA GLU A 16 16.50 -5.07 4.27
C GLU A 16 16.82 -3.69 4.84
N SER A 17 16.12 -3.28 5.91
CA SER A 17 16.29 -1.96 6.54
C SER A 17 17.72 -1.72 7.05
N VAL A 18 18.40 -2.75 7.57
CA VAL A 18 19.79 -2.62 8.06
C VAL A 18 20.80 -2.31 6.95
N ARG A 19 20.40 -2.46 5.69
CA ARG A 19 21.19 -2.11 4.50
C ARG A 19 20.66 -0.87 3.78
N GLY A 20 19.66 -0.19 4.35
CA GLY A 20 18.96 0.93 3.72
C GLY A 20 18.02 0.52 2.57
N GLY A 21 17.66 -0.76 2.48
CA GLY A 21 16.77 -1.31 1.46
C GLY A 21 15.29 -1.24 1.85
N GLY A 22 14.46 -1.92 1.08
CA GLY A 22 13.02 -2.01 1.32
C GLY A 22 12.38 -3.18 0.56
N VAL A 23 11.11 -3.46 0.86
CA VAL A 23 10.35 -4.56 0.24
C VAL A 23 9.46 -4.02 -0.88
N LEU A 24 9.51 -4.65 -2.05
CA LEU A 24 8.57 -4.42 -3.15
C LEU A 24 7.47 -5.48 -3.11
N VAL A 25 6.22 -5.04 -2.94
CA VAL A 25 5.04 -5.90 -3.00
C VAL A 25 4.34 -5.71 -4.35
N VAL A 26 4.17 -6.79 -5.10
CA VAL A 26 3.43 -6.80 -6.38
C VAL A 26 2.21 -7.71 -6.21
N ALA A 27 1.01 -7.14 -6.31
CA ALA A 27 -0.25 -7.84 -6.08
C ALA A 27 -1.42 -7.18 -6.84
N HIS A 28 -2.64 -7.64 -6.59
CA HIS A 28 -3.88 -7.09 -7.17
C HIS A 28 -4.57 -6.12 -6.21
N GLY A 29 -5.52 -5.32 -6.72
CA GLY A 29 -6.20 -4.25 -5.98
C GLY A 29 -6.80 -4.68 -4.64
N ASN A 30 -7.49 -5.82 -4.56
CA ASN A 30 -8.07 -6.31 -3.30
C ASN A 30 -7.01 -6.64 -2.24
N SER A 31 -5.93 -7.31 -2.64
CA SER A 31 -4.84 -7.64 -1.74
C SER A 31 -4.09 -6.38 -1.29
N LEU A 32 -3.87 -5.42 -2.19
CA LEU A 32 -3.22 -4.15 -1.87
C LEU A 32 -4.09 -3.29 -0.94
N ARG A 33 -5.42 -3.28 -1.12
CA ARG A 33 -6.36 -2.65 -0.18
C ARG A 33 -6.26 -3.28 1.21
N ALA A 34 -6.28 -4.60 1.29
CA ALA A 34 -6.15 -5.30 2.57
C ALA A 34 -4.80 -5.03 3.25
N LEU A 35 -3.72 -4.81 2.48
CA LEU A 35 -2.42 -4.41 3.02
C LEU A 35 -2.47 -2.98 3.58
N ARG A 36 -3.02 -2.04 2.82
CA ARG A 36 -3.17 -0.64 3.24
C ARG A 36 -4.07 -0.51 4.46
N MET A 37 -5.13 -1.32 4.56
CA MET A 37 -5.99 -1.39 5.75
C MET A 37 -5.17 -1.70 7.02
N VAL A 38 -4.27 -2.69 6.94
CA VAL A 38 -3.40 -3.09 8.06
C VAL A 38 -2.33 -2.05 8.38
N LEU A 39 -1.75 -1.42 7.35
CA LEU A 39 -0.66 -0.44 7.52
C LEU A 39 -1.16 0.93 8.01
N GLU A 40 -2.22 1.43 7.41
CA GLU A 40 -2.72 2.79 7.61
C GLU A 40 -3.87 2.86 8.63
N ASN A 41 -4.24 1.73 9.24
CA ASN A 41 -5.38 1.60 10.17
C ASN A 41 -6.68 2.19 9.59
N ILE A 42 -6.95 1.91 8.31
CA ILE A 42 -8.16 2.36 7.61
C ILE A 42 -9.31 1.41 7.97
N ASP A 43 -10.48 1.96 8.28
CA ASP A 43 -11.66 1.16 8.60
C ASP A 43 -12.31 0.53 7.35
N GLU A 44 -13.18 -0.47 7.55
CA GLU A 44 -13.77 -1.27 6.47
C GLU A 44 -14.59 -0.42 5.48
N GLU A 45 -15.29 0.60 5.96
CA GLU A 45 -16.10 1.49 5.13
C GLU A 45 -15.24 2.38 4.24
N GLU A 46 -14.13 2.89 4.78
CA GLU A 46 -13.21 3.76 4.06
C GLU A 46 -12.39 2.99 3.02
N ILE A 47 -11.94 1.76 3.36
CA ILE A 47 -11.17 0.94 2.42
C ILE A 47 -12.01 0.44 1.25
N ALA A 48 -13.32 0.26 1.44
CA ALA A 48 -14.24 -0.13 0.37
C ALA A 48 -14.37 0.95 -0.71
N ALA A 49 -14.26 2.23 -0.32
CA ALA A 49 -14.29 3.37 -1.24
C ALA A 49 -12.93 3.68 -1.89
N LEU A 50 -11.86 2.98 -1.49
CA LEU A 50 -10.51 3.24 -1.98
C LEU A 50 -10.24 2.50 -3.31
N ASP A 51 -10.05 3.26 -4.39
CA ASP A 51 -9.58 2.73 -5.66
C ASP A 51 -8.06 2.83 -5.80
N ILE A 52 -7.43 1.68 -6.07
CA ILE A 52 -5.97 1.60 -6.28
C ILE A 52 -5.69 1.74 -7.79
N PRO A 53 -4.95 2.78 -8.23
CA PRO A 53 -4.59 2.96 -9.63
C PRO A 53 -3.66 1.86 -10.11
N THR A 54 -3.88 1.39 -11.33
CA THR A 54 -3.04 0.37 -11.95
C THR A 54 -1.71 0.97 -12.41
N GLY A 55 -0.60 0.31 -12.07
CA GLY A 55 0.73 0.64 -12.60
C GLY A 55 1.41 1.87 -11.99
N ILE A 56 0.86 2.43 -10.91
CA ILE A 56 1.44 3.58 -10.21
C ILE A 56 1.98 3.12 -8.85
N PRO A 57 3.29 3.21 -8.60
CA PRO A 57 3.87 2.78 -7.33
C PRO A 57 3.33 3.57 -6.15
N TYR A 58 2.98 2.88 -5.08
CA TYR A 58 2.61 3.47 -3.79
C TYR A 58 3.74 3.20 -2.79
N ARG A 59 4.34 4.26 -2.25
CA ARG A 59 5.42 4.17 -1.28
C ARG A 59 4.85 4.32 0.12
N VAL A 60 5.24 3.43 1.02
CA VAL A 60 4.99 3.54 2.45
C VAL A 60 6.34 3.57 3.15
N ARG A 61 6.55 4.55 4.02
CA ARG A 61 7.67 4.60 4.96
C ARG A 61 7.14 4.27 6.34
N LEU A 62 7.82 3.36 7.00
CA LEU A 62 7.49 2.91 8.35
C LEU A 62 8.63 3.30 9.30
N ASP A 63 8.31 3.45 10.58
CA ASP A 63 9.32 3.55 11.64
C ASP A 63 9.75 2.16 12.17
N GLN A 64 10.47 2.14 13.29
CA GLN A 64 10.97 0.90 13.90
C GLN A 64 9.87 0.04 14.52
N GLU A 65 8.73 0.63 14.86
CA GLU A 65 7.56 -0.04 15.41
C GLU A 65 6.61 -0.53 14.31
N LEU A 66 6.97 -0.25 13.04
CA LEU A 66 6.20 -0.50 11.82
C LEU A 66 4.99 0.42 11.65
N ASP A 67 4.99 1.56 12.34
CA ASP A 67 3.96 2.58 12.17
C ASP A 67 4.26 3.45 10.94
N VAL A 68 3.21 3.85 10.21
CA VAL A 68 3.32 4.65 8.99
C VAL A 68 3.72 6.10 9.32
N ILE A 69 4.89 6.52 8.81
CA ILE A 69 5.38 7.90 8.93
C ILE A 69 5.11 8.74 7.68
N ASP A 70 4.93 8.11 6.52
CA ASP A 70 4.67 8.76 5.23
C ASP A 70 4.16 7.74 4.23
N ALA A 71 3.11 8.08 3.49
CA ALA A 71 2.56 7.23 2.45
C ALA A 71 2.05 8.06 1.27
N GLY A 72 2.23 7.56 0.05
CA GLY A 72 1.73 8.24 -1.13
C GLY A 72 2.14 7.59 -2.46
N TYR A 73 1.40 7.93 -3.51
CA TYR A 73 1.77 7.55 -4.88
C TYR A 73 3.03 8.30 -5.32
N LEU A 74 3.91 7.56 -6.00
CA LEU A 74 5.11 8.14 -6.61
C LEU A 74 4.79 8.68 -8.01
N GLY A 75 5.31 9.87 -8.31
CA GLY A 75 5.14 10.52 -9.60
C GLY A 75 4.13 11.67 -9.55
N ASP A 76 3.41 11.88 -10.65
CA ASP A 76 2.43 12.96 -10.80
C ASP A 76 1.12 12.63 -10.06
N PRO A 77 0.72 13.44 -9.05
CA PRO A 77 -0.53 13.26 -8.32
C PRO A 77 -1.77 13.32 -9.22
N ALA A 78 -1.78 14.14 -10.27
CA ALA A 78 -2.92 14.27 -11.17
C ALA A 78 -3.12 12.99 -11.99
N ALA A 79 -2.02 12.39 -12.47
CA ALA A 79 -2.04 11.10 -13.15
C ALA A 79 -2.52 9.97 -12.22
N ALA A 80 -2.07 9.97 -10.96
CA ALA A 80 -2.52 9.00 -9.96
C ALA A 80 -4.02 9.08 -9.69
N ALA A 81 -4.55 10.30 -9.50
CA ALA A 81 -5.98 10.53 -9.31
C ALA A 81 -6.81 10.12 -10.53
N ALA A 82 -6.35 10.47 -11.74
CA ALA A 82 -7.03 10.10 -12.98
C ALA A 82 -7.08 8.57 -13.19
N ALA A 83 -5.98 7.88 -12.88
CA ALA A 83 -5.91 6.43 -12.96
C ALA A 83 -6.81 5.73 -11.92
N ALA A 84 -6.86 6.24 -10.68
CA ALA A 84 -7.76 5.71 -9.65
C ALA A 84 -9.23 5.87 -10.06
N ALA A 85 -9.59 7.05 -10.57
CA ALA A 85 -10.94 7.30 -11.09
C ALA A 85 -11.29 6.42 -12.30
N ALA A 86 -10.30 6.00 -13.10
CA ALA A 86 -10.52 5.06 -14.21
C ALA A 86 -10.83 3.64 -13.72
N VAL A 87 -10.15 3.19 -12.65
CA VAL A 87 -10.43 1.90 -12.00
C VAL A 87 -11.84 1.89 -11.40
N ALA A 88 -12.24 2.98 -10.73
CA ALA A 88 -13.59 3.14 -10.16
C ALA A 88 -14.71 2.90 -11.20
N ARG A 89 -14.52 3.42 -12.43
CA ARG A 89 -15.48 3.30 -13.53
C ARG A 89 -15.55 1.88 -14.14
N GLN A 90 -14.54 1.05 -13.93
CA GLN A 90 -14.49 -0.33 -14.44
C GLN A 90 -15.15 -1.33 -13.50
N ALA A 91 -15.32 -0.98 -12.23
CA ALA A 91 -15.94 -1.83 -11.21
C ALA A 91 -17.48 -1.72 -11.18
N GLY A 92 -18.09 -1.01 -12.15
CA GLY A 92 -19.53 -0.83 -12.32
C GLY A 92 -20.15 -1.75 -13.36
#